data_AF-A0A7V4UPI3-F1
#
_entry.id   AF-A0A7V4UPI3-F1
#
_cell.length_a   1.000
_cell.length_b   1.000
_cell.length_c   1.000
_cell.angle_alpha   90.00
_cell.angle_beta   90.00
_cell.angle_gamma   90.00
#
_symmetry.space_group_name_H-M   'P 1'
#
loop_
_entity.id
_entity.type
_entity.pdbx_description
1 polymer ?
#
loop_
_entity_poly.entity_id
_entity_poly.type
_entity_poly.pdbx_seq_one_letter_code
_entity_poly.pdbx_strand_id
1 'polypeptide(L)'
;MRGLTKLLFFAVLILLIFFGQALSFYADWLWFQEVGFSQVFTTVLALKVALALVFGALFAVILYGNIRLAARPPSGVRFLDQENIIELPSPELVDPLLRRLLLPGALLLGLMAGPQAASHWESLLLFWNAVPFGMEDPLFGRDIGFYVFKLPALSSLYNWLIFTLGLTFLATAFTYLVYRAIQYSPRGLFLGERARAHLLWLAALLFAVKAGGYFLDSFELLYSSRGVVFGATYADVYGNLPALRLLTFVAL
;
A
#
# COMPACT_ATOMS: atom_id res chain seq x y z
N MET A 1 22.92 28.95 11.78
CA MET A 1 22.67 28.54 13.20
C MET A 1 21.23 28.07 13.45
N ARG A 2 20.17 28.80 13.01
CA ARG A 2 18.76 28.37 13.19
C ARG A 2 18.37 27.02 12.54
N GLY A 3 19.03 26.62 11.45
CA GLY A 3 18.79 25.31 10.81
C GLY A 3 19.40 24.14 11.59
N LEU A 4 20.59 24.35 12.18
CA LEU A 4 21.30 23.31 12.95
C LEU A 4 20.58 22.97 14.26
N THR A 5 20.06 23.98 14.96
CA THR A 5 19.25 23.75 16.19
C THR A 5 17.94 23.04 15.90
N LYS A 6 17.28 23.32 14.77
CA LYS A 6 16.09 22.54 14.34
C LYS A 6 16.45 21.09 14.03
N LEU A 7 17.56 20.87 13.33
CA LEU A 7 18.02 19.52 12.97
C LEU A 7 18.40 18.71 14.21
N LEU A 8 19.12 19.32 15.16
CA LEU A 8 19.43 18.72 16.47
C LEU A 8 18.17 18.41 17.28
N PHE A 9 17.22 19.34 17.32
CA PHE A 9 15.96 19.12 18.01
C PHE A 9 15.18 17.93 17.43
N PHE A 10 15.06 17.85 16.10
CA PHE A 10 14.43 16.72 15.43
C PHE A 10 15.19 15.40 15.66
N ALA A 11 16.52 15.42 15.61
CA ALA A 11 17.33 14.24 15.87
C ALA A 11 17.15 13.73 17.31
N VAL A 12 17.12 14.62 18.30
CA VAL A 12 16.85 14.28 19.70
C VAL A 12 15.43 13.75 19.88
N LEU A 13 14.43 14.35 19.23
CA LEU A 13 13.05 13.88 19.28
C LEU A 13 12.92 12.46 18.73
N ILE A 14 13.54 12.19 17.58
CA ILE A 14 13.59 10.86 16.97
C ILE A 14 14.26 9.87 17.93
N LEU A 15 15.41 10.23 18.49
CA LEU A 15 16.14 9.38 19.44
C LEU A 15 15.31 9.02 20.68
N LEU A 16 14.55 9.98 21.24
CA LEU A 16 13.66 9.74 22.38
C LEU A 16 12.52 8.77 22.03
N ILE A 17 11.92 8.91 20.84
CA ILE A 17 10.87 8.00 20.37
C ILE A 17 11.42 6.58 20.23
N PHE A 18 12.59 6.43 19.59
CA PHE A 18 13.24 5.12 19.43
C PHE A 18 13.67 4.52 20.77
N PHE A 19 14.12 5.34 21.72
CA PHE A 19 14.49 4.88 23.05
C PHE A 19 13.30 4.32 23.82
N GLY A 20 12.14 4.99 23.76
CA GLY A 20 10.90 4.48 24.38
C GLY A 20 10.46 3.13 23.80
N GLN A 21 10.54 2.97 22.48
CA GLN A 21 10.24 1.70 21.82
C GLN A 21 11.21 0.59 22.21
N ALA A 22 12.52 0.90 22.28
CA ALA A 22 13.54 -0.06 22.70
C ALA A 22 13.32 -0.52 24.15
N LEU A 23 12.93 0.40 25.04
CA LEU A 23 12.64 0.08 26.44
C LEU A 23 11.41 -0.83 26.57
N SER A 24 10.33 -0.53 25.83
CA SER A 24 9.13 -1.39 25.79
C SER A 24 9.48 -2.79 25.27
N PHE A 25 10.23 -2.86 24.16
CA PHE A 25 10.66 -4.14 23.58
C PHE A 25 11.51 -4.97 24.55
N TYR A 26 12.43 -4.33 25.28
CA TYR A 26 13.26 -5.01 26.26
C TYR A 26 12.46 -5.48 27.48
N ALA A 27 11.51 -4.66 27.95
CA ALA A 27 10.61 -5.05 29.03
C ALA A 27 9.74 -6.25 28.64
N ASP A 28 9.19 -6.26 27.43
CA ASP A 28 8.42 -7.39 26.90
C ASP A 28 9.28 -8.65 26.82
N TRP A 29 10.52 -8.53 26.32
CA TRP A 29 11.46 -9.65 26.27
C TRP A 29 11.73 -10.25 27.66
N LEU A 30 12.02 -9.42 28.66
CA LEU A 30 12.21 -9.87 30.05
C LEU A 30 10.95 -10.55 30.57
N TRP A 31 9.77 -9.99 30.32
CA TRP A 31 8.51 -10.60 30.73
C TRP A 31 8.30 -12.00 30.11
N PHE A 32 8.53 -12.15 28.81
CA PHE A 32 8.42 -13.46 28.14
C PHE A 32 9.44 -14.48 28.67
N GLN A 33 10.63 -14.03 29.09
CA GLN A 33 11.61 -14.88 29.78
C GLN A 33 11.10 -15.36 31.14
N GLU A 34 10.58 -14.44 31.97
CA GLU A 34 10.09 -14.77 33.31
C GLU A 34 8.91 -15.76 33.30
N VAL A 35 8.02 -15.65 32.31
CA VAL A 35 6.88 -16.58 32.18
C VAL A 35 7.28 -17.88 31.45
N GLY A 36 8.53 -18.00 30.97
CA GLY A 36 9.02 -19.19 30.28
C GLY A 36 8.57 -19.35 28.83
N PHE A 37 8.02 -18.29 28.22
CA PHE A 37 7.51 -18.28 26.84
C PHE A 37 8.46 -17.58 25.84
N SER A 38 9.78 -17.55 26.11
CA SER A 38 10.79 -16.93 25.24
C SER A 38 10.71 -17.37 23.77
N GLN A 39 10.37 -18.64 23.51
CA GLN A 39 10.20 -19.17 22.15
C GLN A 39 9.03 -18.52 21.40
N VAL A 40 7.94 -18.15 22.09
CA VAL A 40 6.80 -17.46 21.48
C VAL A 40 7.24 -16.08 21.02
N PHE A 41 7.97 -15.34 21.86
CA PHE A 41 8.48 -14.02 21.52
C PHE A 41 9.41 -14.06 20.29
N THR A 42 10.38 -14.98 20.26
CA THR A 42 11.31 -15.07 19.12
C THR A 42 10.62 -15.48 17.83
N THR A 43 9.62 -16.38 17.92
CA THR A 43 8.82 -16.80 16.76
C THR A 43 7.99 -15.66 16.20
N VAL A 44 7.30 -14.90 17.06
CA VAL A 44 6.52 -13.72 16.67
C VAL A 44 7.43 -12.64 16.07
N LEU A 45 8.58 -12.39 16.70
CA LEU A 45 9.55 -11.42 16.21
C LEU A 45 10.11 -11.83 14.83
N ALA A 46 10.48 -13.10 14.66
CA ALA A 46 10.95 -13.62 13.38
C ALA A 46 9.90 -13.45 12.27
N LEU A 47 8.62 -13.72 12.58
CA LEU A 47 7.54 -13.50 11.63
C LEU A 47 7.37 -12.01 11.28
N LYS A 48 7.37 -11.12 12.28
CA LYS A 48 7.27 -9.66 12.06
C LYS A 48 8.40 -9.17 11.16
N VAL A 49 9.64 -9.60 11.43
CA VAL A 49 10.81 -9.24 10.61
C VAL A 49 10.67 -9.81 9.19
N ALA A 50 10.27 -11.07 9.05
CA ALA A 50 10.05 -11.69 7.75
C ALA A 50 8.99 -10.93 6.93
N LEU A 51 7.85 -10.57 7.55
CA LEU A 51 6.81 -9.79 6.88
C LEU A 51 7.29 -8.39 6.48
N ALA A 52 8.00 -7.71 7.37
CA ALA A 52 8.56 -6.40 7.06
C ALA A 52 9.51 -6.46 5.87
N LEU A 53 10.40 -7.45 5.84
CA LEU A 53 11.35 -7.63 4.75
C LEU A 53 10.67 -8.02 3.44
N VAL A 54 9.74 -8.98 3.46
CA VAL A 54 9.05 -9.45 2.24
C VAL A 54 8.19 -8.34 1.65
N PHE A 55 7.27 -7.77 2.42
CA PHE A 55 6.36 -6.74 1.92
C PHE A 55 7.09 -5.42 1.65
N GLY A 56 8.09 -5.05 2.46
CA GLY A 56 8.94 -3.90 2.19
C GLY A 56 9.75 -4.05 0.91
N ALA A 57 10.34 -5.22 0.66
CA ALA A 57 11.07 -5.51 -0.56
C ALA A 57 10.14 -5.55 -1.79
N LEU A 58 8.99 -6.19 -1.69
CA LEU A 58 7.99 -6.21 -2.77
C LEU A 58 7.56 -4.79 -3.15
N PHE A 59 7.23 -3.96 -2.16
CA PHE A 59 6.92 -2.55 -2.38
C PHE A 59 8.08 -1.83 -3.11
N ALA A 60 9.30 -1.97 -2.60
CA ALA A 60 10.47 -1.30 -3.17
C ALA A 60 10.72 -1.75 -4.62
N VAL A 61 10.60 -3.04 -4.92
CA VAL A 61 10.78 -3.61 -6.26
C VAL A 61 9.71 -3.09 -7.22
N ILE A 62 8.43 -3.09 -6.81
CA ILE A 62 7.32 -2.58 -7.63
C ILE A 62 7.55 -1.10 -7.93
N LEU A 63 7.82 -0.28 -6.92
CA LEU A 63 8.03 1.16 -7.08
C LEU A 63 9.25 1.45 -7.96
N TYR A 64 10.40 0.84 -7.64
CA TYR A 64 11.64 0.99 -8.38
C TYR A 64 11.49 0.58 -9.84
N GLY A 65 10.87 -0.58 -10.10
CA GLY A 65 10.66 -1.11 -11.44
C GLY A 65 9.83 -0.15 -12.31
N ASN A 66 8.69 0.31 -11.78
CA ASN A 66 7.80 1.19 -12.53
C ASN A 66 8.42 2.57 -12.80
N ILE A 67 9.06 3.20 -11.80
CA ILE A 67 9.74 4.49 -12.00
C ILE A 67 10.91 4.34 -12.96
N ARG A 68 11.70 3.26 -12.86
CA ARG A 68 12.82 3.01 -13.78
C ARG A 68 12.35 2.79 -15.22
N LEU A 69 11.19 2.17 -15.42
CA LEU A 69 10.57 2.03 -16.74
C LEU A 69 10.08 3.38 -17.27
N ALA A 70 9.51 4.22 -16.40
CA ALA A 70 9.03 5.56 -16.78
C ALA A 70 10.15 6.56 -17.07
N ALA A 71 11.29 6.46 -16.37
CA ALA A 71 12.47 7.31 -16.56
C ALA A 71 13.29 6.96 -17.83
N ARG A 72 12.82 6.05 -18.68
CA ARG A 72 13.50 5.75 -19.95
C ARG A 72 13.23 6.87 -20.97
N PRO A 73 14.26 7.36 -21.69
CA PRO A 73 14.09 8.40 -22.69
C PRO A 73 13.05 7.96 -23.75
N PRO A 74 12.11 8.82 -24.15
CA PRO A 74 11.23 8.50 -25.25
C PRO A 74 12.06 8.33 -26.53
N SER A 75 11.99 7.14 -27.14
CA SER A 75 12.59 6.95 -28.46
C SER A 75 11.68 7.58 -29.50
N GLY A 76 12.11 8.69 -30.09
CA GLY A 76 11.61 9.12 -31.40
C GLY A 76 10.60 10.26 -31.46
N VAL A 77 10.27 10.96 -30.36
CA VAL A 77 9.44 12.17 -30.50
C VAL A 77 9.96 13.33 -29.66
N ARG A 78 10.74 14.20 -30.32
CA ARG A 78 11.03 15.55 -29.86
C ARG A 78 9.78 16.39 -30.10
N PHE A 79 8.81 16.31 -29.20
CA PHE A 79 7.72 17.27 -29.21
C PHE A 79 8.29 18.64 -28.81
N LEU A 80 8.02 19.63 -29.65
CA LEU A 80 8.57 20.98 -29.57
C LEU A 80 8.27 21.60 -28.21
N ASP A 81 9.33 22.06 -27.55
CA ASP A 81 9.34 22.57 -26.18
C ASP A 81 8.54 23.88 -25.97
N GLN A 82 7.85 24.35 -27.01
CA GLN A 82 7.40 25.73 -27.15
C GLN A 82 5.93 25.96 -26.76
N GLU A 83 5.16 24.91 -26.50
CA GLU A 83 3.72 25.01 -26.17
C GLU A 83 3.33 24.51 -24.76
N ASN A 84 4.27 24.01 -23.96
CA ASN A 84 3.92 23.51 -22.62
C ASN A 84 3.63 24.66 -21.65
N ILE A 85 2.45 24.63 -21.05
CA ILE A 85 1.99 25.66 -20.08
C ILE A 85 2.66 25.50 -18.70
N ILE A 86 3.19 24.30 -18.39
CA ILE A 86 3.85 24.00 -17.12
C ILE A 86 5.36 24.03 -17.30
N GLU A 87 6.04 25.01 -16.69
CA GLU A 87 7.50 25.07 -16.59
C GLU A 87 8.00 24.07 -15.54
N LEU A 88 8.42 22.88 -15.98
CA LEU A 88 9.08 21.88 -15.14
C LEU A 88 10.60 21.93 -15.33
N PRO A 89 11.39 21.59 -14.29
CA PRO A 89 12.85 21.47 -14.40
C PRO A 89 13.24 20.60 -15.60
N SER A 90 14.30 20.99 -16.31
CA SER A 90 14.73 20.24 -17.49
C SER A 90 15.06 18.79 -17.10
N PRO A 91 14.68 17.79 -17.92
CA PRO A 91 14.97 16.38 -17.64
C PRO A 91 16.46 16.10 -17.40
N GLU A 92 17.35 16.90 -18.00
CA GLU A 92 18.80 16.83 -17.83
C GLU A 92 19.28 17.10 -16.40
N LEU A 93 18.57 17.93 -15.63
CA LEU A 93 18.88 18.20 -14.23
C LEU A 93 18.31 17.12 -13.30
N VAL A 94 17.19 16.50 -13.69
CA VAL A 94 16.48 15.52 -12.85
C VAL A 94 17.00 14.09 -13.04
N ASP A 95 17.37 13.69 -14.26
CA ASP A 95 17.88 12.33 -14.56
C ASP A 95 19.06 11.89 -13.66
N PRO A 96 20.14 12.69 -13.45
CA PRO A 96 21.24 12.26 -12.60
C PRO A 96 20.83 12.11 -11.13
N LEU A 97 19.96 12.99 -10.63
CA LEU A 97 19.45 12.91 -9.26
C LEU A 97 18.53 11.70 -9.08
N LEU A 98 17.61 11.49 -10.01
CA LEU A 98 16.68 10.37 -9.99
C LEU A 98 17.44 9.05 -10.06
N ARG A 99 18.38 8.87 -10.98
CA ARG A 99 19.18 7.63 -11.08
C ARG A 99 19.96 7.33 -9.80
N ARG A 100 20.50 8.36 -9.15
CA ARG A 100 21.26 8.22 -7.90
C ARG A 100 20.36 7.94 -6.70
N LEU A 101 19.21 8.59 -6.61
CA LEU A 101 18.32 8.52 -5.45
C LEU A 101 17.20 7.50 -5.59
N LEU A 102 16.92 6.96 -6.78
CA LEU A 102 15.80 6.05 -6.99
C LEU A 102 15.93 4.76 -6.18
N LEU A 103 17.11 4.12 -6.21
CA LEU A 103 17.33 2.89 -5.43
C LEU A 103 17.32 3.18 -3.92
N PRO A 104 18.11 4.14 -3.38
CA PRO A 104 18.03 4.49 -1.96
C PRO A 104 16.64 4.93 -1.51
N GLY A 105 15.93 5.71 -2.33
CA GLY A 105 14.59 6.20 -2.06
C GLY A 105 13.54 5.08 -2.05
N ALA A 106 13.59 4.16 -3.02
CA ALA A 106 12.69 3.00 -3.05
C ALA A 106 12.96 2.06 -1.86
N LEU A 107 14.22 1.83 -1.50
CA LEU A 107 14.58 1.04 -0.32
C LEU A 107 14.13 1.72 0.97
N LEU A 108 14.31 3.04 1.09
CA LEU A 108 13.84 3.80 2.26
C LEU A 108 12.33 3.71 2.41
N LEU A 109 11.57 3.94 1.33
CA LEU A 109 10.11 3.84 1.35
C LEU A 109 9.66 2.40 1.62
N GLY A 110 10.34 1.40 1.06
CA GLY A 110 10.10 -0.02 1.38
C GLY A 110 10.36 -0.35 2.85
N LEU A 111 11.43 0.19 3.44
CA LEU A 111 11.74 0.03 4.86
C LEU A 111 10.71 0.72 5.76
N MET A 112 10.05 1.78 5.28
CA MET A 112 8.92 2.39 5.99
C MET A 112 7.61 1.61 5.82
N ALA A 113 7.38 1.00 4.65
CA ALA A 113 6.19 0.19 4.36
C ALA A 113 6.21 -1.19 5.06
N GLY A 114 7.40 -1.77 5.25
CA GLY A 114 7.57 -3.09 5.88
C GLY A 114 6.98 -3.21 7.29
N PRO A 115 7.34 -2.32 8.25
CA PRO A 115 6.78 -2.34 9.60
C PRO A 115 5.25 -2.24 9.63
N GLN A 116 4.66 -1.50 8.68
CA GLN A 116 3.21 -1.42 8.57
C GLN A 116 2.59 -2.79 8.24
N ALA A 117 3.19 -3.56 7.32
CA ALA A 117 2.75 -4.93 7.05
C ALA A 117 2.99 -5.87 8.24
N ALA A 118 4.12 -5.72 8.93
CA ALA A 118 4.44 -6.51 10.12
C ALA A 118 3.48 -6.27 11.30
N SER A 119 2.83 -5.10 11.36
CA SER A 119 1.80 -4.83 12.39
C SER A 119 0.60 -5.77 12.28
N HIS A 120 0.34 -6.34 11.10
CA HIS A 120 -0.75 -7.27 10.83
C HIS A 120 -0.37 -8.76 10.99
N TRP A 121 0.76 -9.06 11.63
CA TRP A 121 1.25 -10.44 11.83
C TRP A 121 0.21 -11.40 12.45
N GLU A 122 -0.61 -10.93 13.39
CA GLU A 122 -1.65 -11.73 14.06
C GLU A 122 -2.69 -12.21 13.06
N SER A 123 -3.18 -11.31 12.21
CA SER A 123 -4.17 -11.66 11.18
C SER A 123 -3.65 -12.72 10.22
N LEU A 124 -2.36 -12.66 9.86
CA LEU A 124 -1.76 -13.65 8.96
C LEU A 124 -1.57 -15.00 9.64
N LEU A 125 -1.17 -15.02 10.92
CA LEU A 125 -1.09 -16.26 11.69
C LEU A 125 -2.46 -16.93 11.83
N LEU A 126 -3.49 -16.13 12.13
CA LEU A 126 -4.86 -16.60 12.21
C LEU A 126 -5.34 -17.12 10.85
N PHE A 127 -5.01 -16.44 9.75
CA PHE A 127 -5.34 -16.89 8.39
C PHE A 127 -4.77 -18.28 8.09
N TRP A 128 -3.50 -18.53 8.43
CA TRP A 128 -2.85 -19.83 8.18
C TRP A 128 -3.33 -20.93 9.12
N ASN A 129 -3.70 -20.59 10.35
CA ASN A 129 -4.15 -21.54 11.37
C ASN A 129 -5.66 -21.47 11.57
N ALA A 130 -6.42 -21.12 10.53
CA ALA A 130 -7.87 -20.94 10.62
C ALA A 130 -8.57 -22.28 10.91
N VAL A 131 -9.48 -22.27 11.89
CA VAL A 131 -10.29 -23.43 12.30
C VAL A 131 -11.76 -23.14 12.01
N PRO A 132 -12.57 -24.11 11.53
CA PRO A 132 -14.00 -23.90 11.36
C PRO A 132 -14.70 -23.77 12.72
N PHE A 133 -15.67 -22.87 12.79
CA PHE A 133 -16.55 -22.73 13.95
C PHE A 133 -17.70 -23.74 13.94
N GLY A 134 -18.03 -24.30 12.76
CA GLY A 134 -19.14 -25.25 12.58
C GLY A 134 -20.50 -24.56 12.51
N MET A 135 -20.51 -23.25 12.29
CA MET A 135 -21.72 -22.44 12.15
C MET A 135 -21.55 -21.52 10.95
N GLU A 136 -22.52 -21.57 10.03
CA GLU A 136 -22.53 -20.76 8.82
C GLU A 136 -23.32 -19.47 9.02
N ASP A 137 -22.87 -18.41 8.36
CA ASP A 137 -23.58 -17.15 8.32
C ASP A 137 -24.84 -17.27 7.41
N PRO A 138 -25.99 -16.72 7.83
CA PRO A 138 -27.23 -16.84 7.04
C PRO A 138 -27.25 -16.10 5.70
N LEU A 139 -26.31 -15.17 5.46
CA LEU A 139 -26.35 -14.27 4.30
C LEU A 139 -25.51 -14.78 3.12
N PHE A 140 -24.32 -15.31 3.41
CA PHE A 140 -23.34 -15.78 2.43
C PHE A 140 -23.03 -17.28 2.53
N GLY A 141 -23.53 -17.98 3.55
CA GLY A 141 -23.32 -19.42 3.74
C GLY A 141 -21.84 -19.76 3.98
N ARG A 142 -21.11 -18.89 4.65
CA ARG A 142 -19.70 -19.07 5.02
C ARG A 142 -19.59 -19.34 6.51
N ASP A 143 -18.70 -20.25 6.88
CA ASP A 143 -18.38 -20.49 8.27
C ASP A 143 -17.89 -19.21 8.95
N ILE A 144 -18.32 -18.97 10.20
CA ILE A 144 -17.94 -17.77 10.98
C ILE A 144 -16.41 -17.62 11.08
N GLY A 145 -15.65 -18.72 11.06
CA GLY A 145 -14.19 -18.72 11.04
C GLY A 145 -13.58 -18.02 9.82
N PHE A 146 -14.30 -17.91 8.69
CA PHE A 146 -13.88 -17.07 7.58
C PHE A 146 -13.77 -15.60 7.99
N TYR A 147 -14.77 -15.08 8.69
CA TYR A 147 -14.84 -13.67 9.06
C TYR A 147 -13.87 -13.31 10.18
N VAL A 148 -13.63 -14.24 11.11
CA VAL A 148 -12.70 -14.03 12.24
C VAL A 148 -11.24 -14.21 11.82
N PHE A 149 -10.92 -15.26 11.04
CA PHE A 149 -9.54 -15.64 10.77
C PHE A 149 -9.04 -15.19 9.40
N LYS A 150 -9.90 -15.18 8.37
CA LYS A 150 -9.46 -14.95 6.99
C LYS A 150 -9.69 -13.53 6.51
N LEU A 151 -10.87 -12.97 6.78
CA LEU A 151 -11.26 -11.65 6.30
C LEU A 151 -10.28 -10.55 6.74
N PRO A 152 -9.82 -10.46 8.00
CA PRO A 152 -8.89 -9.41 8.42
C PRO A 152 -7.57 -9.44 7.65
N ALA A 153 -7.02 -10.63 7.40
CA ALA A 153 -5.78 -10.80 6.64
C ALA A 153 -5.96 -10.40 5.16
N LEU A 154 -7.10 -10.75 4.56
CA LEU A 154 -7.44 -10.37 3.20
C LEU A 154 -7.64 -8.85 3.07
N SER A 155 -8.34 -8.22 4.02
CA SER A 155 -8.52 -6.76 4.06
C SER A 155 -7.17 -6.04 4.26
N SER A 156 -6.29 -6.55 5.13
CA SER A 156 -4.93 -6.01 5.29
C SER A 156 -4.09 -6.13 4.01
N LEU A 157 -4.16 -7.27 3.31
CA LEU A 157 -3.47 -7.46 2.03
C LEU A 157 -4.01 -6.52 0.95
N TYR A 158 -5.34 -6.38 0.85
CA TYR A 158 -5.98 -5.43 -0.06
C TYR A 158 -5.54 -3.99 0.20
N ASN A 159 -5.53 -3.56 1.47
CA ASN A 159 -5.09 -2.22 1.85
C ASN A 159 -3.62 -1.97 1.47
N TRP A 160 -2.75 -2.96 1.70
CA TRP A 160 -1.35 -2.89 1.29
C TRP A 160 -1.20 -2.80 -0.23
N LEU A 161 -1.96 -3.59 -1.00
CA LEU A 161 -1.94 -3.58 -2.47
C LEU A 161 -2.43 -2.23 -3.03
N ILE A 162 -3.57 -1.72 -2.57
CA ILE A 162 -4.10 -0.42 -3.02
C ILE A 162 -3.12 0.71 -2.72
N PHE A 163 -2.53 0.73 -1.51
CA PHE A 163 -1.54 1.73 -1.16
C PHE A 163 -0.30 1.64 -2.06
N THR A 164 0.24 0.43 -2.24
CA THR A 164 1.43 0.17 -3.06
C THR A 164 1.21 0.56 -4.51
N LEU A 165 0.11 0.11 -5.12
CA LEU A 165 -0.22 0.40 -6.51
C LEU A 165 -0.59 1.86 -6.72
N GLY A 166 -1.37 2.45 -5.81
CA GLY A 166 -1.75 3.86 -5.86
C GLY A 166 -0.53 4.78 -5.77
N LEU A 167 0.35 4.56 -4.80
CA LEU A 167 1.57 5.34 -4.65
C LEU A 167 2.52 5.13 -5.85
N THR A 168 2.63 3.90 -6.35
CA THR A 168 3.43 3.60 -7.55
C THR A 168 2.86 4.27 -8.79
N PHE A 169 1.54 4.25 -8.98
CA PHE A 169 0.86 4.94 -10.08
C PHE A 169 1.14 6.45 -10.03
N LEU A 170 0.97 7.08 -8.87
CA LEU A 170 1.24 8.51 -8.69
C LEU A 170 2.71 8.84 -8.95
N ALA A 171 3.65 8.07 -8.40
CA ALA A 171 5.08 8.27 -8.62
C ALA A 171 5.47 8.08 -10.10
N THR A 172 4.87 7.11 -10.78
CA THR A 172 5.11 6.82 -12.21
C THR A 172 4.53 7.92 -13.09
N ALA A 173 3.30 8.36 -12.82
CA ALA A 173 2.67 9.49 -13.52
C ALA A 173 3.48 10.79 -13.33
N PHE A 174 3.93 11.06 -12.10
CA PHE A 174 4.80 12.18 -11.81
C PHE A 174 6.13 12.08 -12.58
N THR A 175 6.72 10.89 -12.65
CA THR A 175 7.94 10.66 -13.46
C THR A 175 7.69 10.97 -14.94
N TYR A 176 6.57 10.52 -15.52
CA TYR A 176 6.23 10.84 -16.91
C TYR A 176 5.97 12.32 -17.16
N LEU A 177 5.43 13.03 -16.17
CA LEU A 177 5.25 14.48 -16.23
C LEU A 177 6.60 15.21 -16.23
N VAL A 178 7.52 14.83 -15.35
CA VAL A 178 8.88 15.42 -15.29
C VAL A 178 9.69 15.11 -16.56
N TYR A 179 9.58 13.91 -17.13
CA TYR A 179 10.25 13.53 -18.39
C TYR A 179 9.51 14.02 -19.64
N ARG A 180 8.50 14.90 -19.49
CA ARG A 180 7.71 15.53 -20.56
C ARG A 180 7.06 14.54 -21.54
N ALA A 181 6.78 13.33 -21.07
CA ALA A 181 6.01 12.32 -21.81
C ALA A 181 4.49 12.59 -21.75
N ILE A 182 4.08 13.50 -20.86
CA ILE A 182 2.75 14.09 -20.77
C ILE A 182 2.92 15.59 -21.04
N GLN A 183 2.33 16.09 -22.13
CA GLN A 183 2.36 17.51 -22.47
C GLN A 183 0.95 18.07 -22.50
N TYR A 184 0.80 19.29 -21.97
CA TYR A 184 -0.47 20.02 -21.97
C TYR A 184 -0.39 21.12 -23.02
N SER A 185 -0.99 20.87 -24.20
CA SER A 185 -1.14 21.86 -25.27
C SER A 185 -2.58 22.40 -25.24
N PRO A 186 -2.86 23.62 -25.74
CA PRO A 186 -4.21 24.15 -25.88
C PRO A 186 -5.19 23.23 -26.66
N ARG A 187 -4.66 22.24 -27.40
CA ARG A 187 -5.44 21.23 -28.14
C ARG A 187 -5.76 19.95 -27.36
N GLY A 188 -5.25 19.79 -26.13
CA GLY A 188 -5.53 18.65 -25.26
C GLY A 188 -4.28 18.01 -24.62
N LEU A 189 -4.51 16.93 -23.87
CA LEU A 189 -3.48 16.11 -23.24
C LEU A 189 -2.86 15.14 -24.26
N PHE A 190 -1.58 15.33 -24.58
CA PHE A 190 -0.84 14.39 -25.40
C PHE A 190 0.04 13.52 -24.51
N LEU A 191 -0.30 12.22 -24.45
CA LEU A 191 0.53 11.21 -23.79
C LEU A 191 1.25 10.40 -24.87
N GLY A 192 2.56 10.24 -24.74
CA GLY A 192 3.30 9.31 -25.58
C GLY A 192 2.72 7.89 -25.47
N GLU A 193 2.67 7.13 -26.58
CA GLU A 193 2.02 5.81 -26.62
C GLU A 193 2.48 4.87 -25.51
N ARG A 194 3.78 4.87 -25.20
CA ARG A 194 4.36 4.08 -24.10
C ARG A 194 3.88 4.53 -22.72
N ALA A 195 3.84 5.84 -22.47
CA ALA A 195 3.37 6.39 -21.19
C ALA A 195 1.88 6.09 -21.00
N ARG A 196 1.09 6.25 -22.07
CA ARG A 196 -0.33 5.88 -22.08
C ARG A 196 -0.52 4.39 -21.78
N ALA A 197 0.16 3.50 -22.49
CA ALA A 197 0.03 2.05 -22.28
C ALA A 197 0.44 1.64 -20.86
N HIS A 198 1.55 2.17 -20.35
CA HIS A 198 2.05 1.83 -19.01
C HIS A 198 1.10 2.32 -17.91
N LEU A 199 0.63 3.57 -17.97
CA LEU A 199 -0.32 4.11 -17.00
C LEU A 199 -1.68 3.41 -17.07
N LEU A 200 -2.15 3.04 -18.27
CA LEU A 200 -3.39 2.28 -18.43
C LEU A 200 -3.28 0.88 -17.82
N TRP A 201 -2.15 0.20 -17.99
CA TRP A 201 -1.92 -1.10 -17.34
C TRP A 201 -1.90 -1.00 -15.82
N LEU A 202 -1.22 0.02 -15.27
CA LEU A 202 -1.23 0.27 -13.83
C LEU A 202 -2.63 0.62 -13.31
N ALA A 203 -3.37 1.46 -14.05
CA ALA A 203 -4.74 1.81 -13.71
C ALA A 203 -5.66 0.58 -13.75
N ALA A 204 -5.56 -0.25 -14.79
CA ALA A 204 -6.34 -1.49 -14.90
C ALA A 204 -6.04 -2.45 -13.74
N LEU A 205 -4.77 -2.61 -13.36
CA LEU A 205 -4.40 -3.42 -12.20
C LEU A 205 -4.97 -2.83 -10.89
N LEU A 206 -4.93 -1.51 -10.72
CA LEU A 206 -5.50 -0.83 -9.55
C LEU A 206 -7.01 -1.02 -9.48
N PHE A 207 -7.72 -0.91 -10.60
CA PHE A 207 -9.15 -1.15 -10.69
C PHE A 207 -9.51 -2.63 -10.43
N ALA A 208 -8.73 -3.58 -10.94
CA ALA A 208 -8.90 -5.00 -10.64
C ALA A 208 -8.74 -5.30 -9.14
N VAL A 209 -7.73 -4.72 -8.49
CA VAL A 209 -7.58 -4.82 -7.02
C VAL A 209 -8.74 -4.14 -6.30
N LYS A 210 -9.22 -3.00 -6.80
CA LYS A 210 -10.36 -2.28 -6.24
C LYS A 210 -11.67 -3.08 -6.34
N ALA A 211 -11.88 -3.82 -7.43
CA ALA A 211 -12.98 -4.76 -7.59
C ALA A 211 -12.95 -5.85 -6.51
N GLY A 212 -11.76 -6.39 -6.23
CA GLY A 212 -11.54 -7.30 -5.10
C GLY A 212 -11.88 -6.68 -3.74
N GLY A 213 -11.56 -5.39 -3.55
CA GLY A 213 -11.98 -4.62 -2.38
C GLY A 213 -13.50 -4.57 -2.21
N TYR A 214 -14.25 -4.19 -3.25
CA TYR A 214 -15.72 -4.17 -3.20
C TYR A 214 -16.33 -5.56 -2.91
N PHE A 215 -15.67 -6.62 -3.38
CA PHE A 215 -16.06 -7.98 -3.04
C PHE A 215 -15.81 -8.30 -1.56
N LEU A 216 -14.68 -7.87 -0.97
CA LEU A 216 -14.42 -8.01 0.46
C LEU A 216 -15.38 -7.16 1.31
N ASP A 217 -15.65 -5.92 0.89
CA ASP A 217 -16.59 -4.99 1.55
C ASP A 217 -17.99 -5.62 1.68
N SER A 218 -18.37 -6.50 0.74
CA SER A 218 -19.65 -7.23 0.80
C SER A 218 -19.74 -8.11 2.06
N PHE A 219 -18.64 -8.74 2.46
CA PHE A 219 -18.57 -9.55 3.69
C PHE A 219 -18.51 -8.68 4.95
N GLU A 220 -17.89 -7.50 4.86
CA GLU A 220 -17.80 -6.55 5.97
C GLU A 220 -19.15 -5.95 6.36
N LEU A 221 -20.19 -6.08 5.53
CA LEU A 221 -21.56 -5.69 5.90
C LEU A 221 -22.06 -6.41 7.17
N LEU A 222 -21.57 -7.62 7.46
CA LEU A 222 -21.90 -8.33 8.71
C LEU A 222 -21.27 -7.70 9.96
N TYR A 223 -20.33 -6.77 9.80
CA TYR A 223 -19.75 -5.97 10.87
C TYR A 223 -20.29 -4.52 10.92
N SER A 224 -21.35 -4.22 10.17
CA SER A 224 -21.95 -2.88 10.10
C SER A 224 -22.49 -2.45 11.47
N SER A 225 -22.00 -1.33 11.99
CA SER A 225 -22.51 -0.66 13.19
C SER A 225 -23.46 0.50 12.89
N ARG A 226 -23.80 0.71 11.60
CA ARG A 226 -24.60 1.85 11.12
C ARG A 226 -26.11 1.71 11.39
N GLY A 227 -26.57 0.50 11.66
CA GLY A 227 -27.97 0.17 11.87
C GLY A 227 -28.44 0.31 13.32
N VAL A 228 -29.72 0.02 13.53
CA VAL A 228 -30.32 -0.12 14.88
C VAL A 228 -29.74 -1.33 15.63
N VAL A 229 -29.23 -2.32 14.90
CA VAL A 229 -28.59 -3.53 15.43
C VAL A 229 -27.22 -3.69 14.76
N PHE A 230 -26.27 -4.24 15.50
CA PHE A 230 -24.96 -4.61 14.96
C PHE A 230 -25.11 -5.76 13.96
N GLY A 231 -24.60 -5.58 12.75
CA GLY A 231 -24.67 -6.53 11.66
C GLY A 231 -25.38 -6.00 10.42
N ALA A 232 -25.50 -6.86 9.40
CA ALA A 232 -26.11 -6.47 8.14
C ALA A 232 -27.61 -6.21 8.31
N THR A 233 -28.01 -4.96 8.15
CA THR A 233 -29.43 -4.57 8.20
C THR A 233 -30.13 -4.78 6.87
N TYR A 234 -31.48 -4.69 6.85
CA TYR A 234 -32.26 -4.74 5.61
C TYR A 234 -31.75 -3.73 4.56
N ALA A 235 -31.41 -2.51 4.97
CA ALA A 235 -30.86 -1.49 4.07
C ALA A 235 -29.47 -1.89 3.51
N ASP A 236 -28.62 -2.52 4.33
CA ASP A 236 -27.32 -3.01 3.87
C ASP A 236 -27.48 -4.16 2.85
N VAL A 237 -28.39 -5.10 3.11
CA VAL A 237 -28.60 -6.29 2.27
C VAL A 237 -29.27 -5.94 0.93
N TYR A 238 -30.27 -5.06 0.93
CA TYR A 238 -31.03 -4.73 -0.28
C TYR A 238 -30.55 -3.46 -1.00
N GLY A 239 -29.73 -2.63 -0.34
CA GLY A 239 -29.16 -1.40 -0.92
C GLY A 239 -27.65 -1.53 -1.18
N ASN A 240 -26.87 -1.70 -0.12
CA ASN A 240 -25.40 -1.66 -0.21
C ASN A 240 -24.83 -2.89 -0.92
N LEU A 241 -25.32 -4.10 -0.63
CA LEU A 241 -24.81 -5.32 -1.23
C LEU A 241 -24.97 -5.36 -2.77
N PRO A 242 -26.13 -5.02 -3.36
CA PRO A 242 -26.24 -4.89 -4.82
C PRO A 242 -25.32 -3.82 -5.40
N ALA A 243 -25.17 -2.67 -4.71
CA ALA A 243 -24.27 -1.61 -5.15
C ALA A 243 -22.80 -2.07 -5.16
N LEU A 244 -22.34 -2.75 -4.10
CA LEU A 244 -21.00 -3.30 -4.02
C LEU A 244 -20.75 -4.34 -5.11
N ARG A 245 -21.70 -5.26 -5.33
CA ARG A 245 -21.59 -6.24 -6.42
C ARG A 245 -21.49 -5.57 -7.79
N LEU A 246 -22.32 -4.55 -8.04
CA LEU A 246 -22.26 -3.78 -9.29
C LEU A 246 -20.90 -3.08 -9.44
N LEU A 247 -20.40 -2.45 -8.37
CA LEU A 247 -19.08 -1.80 -8.37
C LEU A 247 -17.94 -2.81 -8.60
N THR A 248 -18.04 -4.04 -8.08
CA THR A 248 -17.08 -5.11 -8.39
C THR A 248 -17.01 -5.38 -9.89
N PHE A 249 -18.16 -5.47 -10.58
CA PHE A 249 -18.19 -5.69 -12.02
C PHE A 249 -17.77 -4.46 -12.83
N VAL A 250 -18.14 -3.25 -12.41
CA VAL A 250 -17.78 -2.01 -13.10
C VAL A 250 -16.28 -1.69 -12.99
N ALA A 251 -15.66 -2.08 -11.88
CA ALA A 251 -14.22 -1.91 -11.68
C ALA A 251 -13.35 -2.99 -12.38
N LEU A 252 -13.97 -4.02 -12.99
CA LEU A 252 -13.30 -5.08 -13.75
C LEU A 252 -13.31 -4.76 -15.25
#